data_AF-A0A317XR00-F1
#
_entry.id   AF-A0A317XR00-F1
#
_cell.length_a   1.000
_cell.length_b   1.000
_cell.length_c   1.000
_cell.angle_alpha   90.00
_cell.angle_beta   90.00
_cell.angle_gamma   90.00
#
_symmetry.space_group_name_H-M   'P 1'
#
loop_
_entity.id
_entity.type
_entity.pdbx_description
1 polymer ?
#
loop_
_entity_poly.entity_id
_entity_poly.type
_entity_poly.pdbx_seq_one_letter_code
_entity_poly.pdbx_strand_id
1 'polypeptide(L)'
;MLVSHSSVLLGLIAVATMQVSAMPSILLYTKTAGYRHDSIPVAVETITALGNGSLQLPSSVIDDSISAIRWSSYHTEDQTLFHNQSFLSQFDAISFVSTSDVDPPGVGTVLDDQGLRNFASYIQAGGGFIGIHAAAVTLYGAPFYGRLLGAYFDYHPAIQNVSVKPVTTDHPSTSRLPLDGFEIYEEMYQFRSDPRQLPSPANLLMTNATAYQDGGVNALGFRNGTNGPAPHPLAWWREGGLLDEDDSTDPSVRGGGGANIQVSGGPGRSWFTSLGHDNTTWAKDLYKGHVAGGIGWVLQSQTIRSNNGSATIGQSNGTSSVTVPTSAASSAAAGTGSGSNNAESLGVSMWLLAIVSTFVMSGSLLVI
;
A
#
# COMPACT_ATOMS: atom_id res chain seq x y z
N MET A 1 20.00 -80.38 -2.54
CA MET A 1 19.73 -79.12 -1.82
C MET A 1 20.31 -77.98 -2.64
N LEU A 2 19.48 -77.19 -3.31
CA LEU A 2 19.84 -75.87 -3.87
C LEU A 2 18.50 -75.10 -4.00
N VAL A 3 18.30 -74.13 -3.12
CA VAL A 3 17.07 -73.33 -3.03
C VAL A 3 17.32 -72.02 -3.77
N SER A 4 16.63 -71.84 -4.89
CA SER A 4 16.60 -70.60 -5.67
C SER A 4 15.72 -69.56 -4.95
N HIS A 5 16.30 -68.43 -4.55
CA HIS A 5 15.56 -67.30 -3.98
C HIS A 5 15.31 -66.25 -5.07
N SER A 6 14.07 -66.17 -5.54
CA SER A 6 13.60 -65.06 -6.37
C SER A 6 13.30 -63.86 -5.49
N SER A 7 14.05 -62.77 -5.66
CA SER A 7 13.76 -61.48 -5.02
C SER A 7 12.84 -60.66 -5.92
N VAL A 8 11.62 -60.40 -5.47
CA VAL A 8 10.66 -59.49 -6.13
C VAL A 8 10.93 -58.07 -5.62
N LEU A 9 11.36 -57.19 -6.52
CA LEU A 9 11.55 -55.77 -6.24
C LEU A 9 10.21 -55.03 -6.43
N LEU A 10 9.55 -54.63 -5.34
CA LEU A 10 8.41 -53.72 -5.41
C LEU A 10 8.95 -52.29 -5.64
N GLY A 11 8.72 -51.75 -6.84
CA GLY A 11 8.94 -50.33 -7.12
C GLY A 11 7.82 -49.49 -6.52
N LEU A 12 8.15 -48.58 -5.59
CA LEU A 12 7.25 -47.51 -5.16
C LEU A 12 7.10 -46.51 -6.31
N ILE A 13 5.93 -46.47 -6.94
CA ILE A 13 5.56 -45.37 -7.83
C ILE A 13 5.11 -44.21 -6.94
N ALA A 14 5.96 -43.18 -6.81
CA ALA A 14 5.56 -41.91 -6.22
C ALA A 14 4.61 -41.21 -7.19
N VAL A 15 3.31 -41.21 -6.87
CA VAL A 15 2.32 -40.41 -7.59
C VAL A 15 2.50 -38.97 -7.13
N ALA A 16 3.17 -38.15 -7.93
CA ALA A 16 3.20 -36.71 -7.73
C ALA A 16 1.80 -36.14 -7.99
N THR A 17 1.09 -35.77 -6.94
CA THR A 17 -0.15 -35.00 -7.06
C THR A 17 0.20 -33.62 -7.57
N MET A 18 -0.11 -33.32 -8.82
CA MET A 18 -0.03 -31.94 -9.33
C MET A 18 -1.16 -31.14 -8.69
N GLN A 19 -0.81 -30.30 -7.71
CA GLN A 19 -1.73 -29.31 -7.16
C GLN A 19 -1.94 -28.24 -8.23
N VAL A 20 -3.12 -28.26 -8.87
CA VAL A 20 -3.52 -27.17 -9.77
C VAL A 20 -3.82 -25.96 -8.90
N SER A 21 -2.95 -24.95 -8.93
CA SER A 21 -3.21 -23.65 -8.30
C SER A 21 -4.47 -23.05 -8.93
N ALA A 22 -5.41 -22.60 -8.10
CA ALA A 22 -6.61 -21.92 -8.59
C ALA A 22 -6.21 -20.57 -9.19
N MET A 23 -6.96 -20.06 -10.17
CA MET A 23 -6.68 -18.72 -10.70
C MET A 23 -6.82 -17.69 -9.57
N PRO A 24 -5.76 -16.93 -9.24
CA PRO A 24 -5.84 -15.94 -8.18
C PRO A 24 -6.83 -14.81 -8.47
N SER A 25 -7.33 -14.17 -7.41
CA SER A 25 -8.24 -13.03 -7.52
C SER A 25 -7.71 -11.81 -6.79
N ILE A 26 -7.82 -10.63 -7.39
CA ILE A 26 -7.38 -9.35 -6.84
C ILE A 26 -8.57 -8.41 -6.65
N LEU A 27 -8.66 -7.77 -5.49
CA LEU A 27 -9.53 -6.62 -5.28
C LEU A 27 -8.79 -5.34 -5.69
N LEU A 28 -9.27 -4.64 -6.72
CA LEU A 28 -8.79 -3.32 -7.10
C LEU A 28 -9.63 -2.27 -6.39
N TYR A 29 -9.02 -1.55 -5.45
CA TYR A 29 -9.67 -0.50 -4.68
C TYR A 29 -9.15 0.89 -5.08
N THR A 30 -10.05 1.79 -5.47
CA THR A 30 -9.69 3.11 -6.05
C THR A 30 -10.44 4.28 -5.45
N LYS A 31 -11.03 4.14 -4.25
CA LYS A 31 -11.71 5.25 -3.61
C LYS A 31 -10.73 6.39 -3.34
N THR A 32 -11.18 7.62 -3.55
CA THR A 32 -10.44 8.84 -3.24
C THR A 32 -11.29 9.73 -2.34
N ALA A 33 -10.73 10.16 -1.21
CA ALA A 33 -11.19 11.27 -0.38
C ALA A 33 -10.31 12.54 -0.55
N GLY A 34 -9.20 12.44 -1.28
CA GLY A 34 -8.34 13.54 -1.73
C GLY A 34 -8.35 13.70 -3.27
N TYR A 35 -7.21 14.13 -3.83
CA TYR A 35 -7.05 14.32 -5.28
C TYR A 35 -7.34 13.03 -6.06
N ARG A 36 -8.15 13.14 -7.12
CA ARG A 36 -8.48 12.01 -7.98
C ARG A 36 -7.64 12.03 -9.25
N HIS A 37 -6.81 11.01 -9.43
CA HIS A 37 -5.94 10.86 -10.58
C HIS A 37 -6.73 10.41 -11.81
N ASP A 38 -6.53 11.09 -12.95
CA ASP A 38 -7.14 10.75 -14.23
C ASP A 38 -6.68 9.38 -14.78
N SER A 39 -5.60 8.83 -14.24
CA SER A 39 -5.05 7.51 -14.58
C SER A 39 -5.77 6.33 -13.94
N ILE A 40 -6.63 6.54 -12.94
CA ILE A 40 -7.33 5.45 -12.25
C ILE A 40 -8.08 4.52 -13.22
N PRO A 41 -8.90 5.02 -14.17
CA PRO A 41 -9.59 4.15 -15.13
C PRO A 41 -8.62 3.33 -16.00
N VAL A 42 -7.54 3.95 -16.49
CA VAL A 42 -6.55 3.28 -17.34
C VAL A 42 -5.77 2.23 -16.56
N ALA A 43 -5.44 2.50 -15.29
CA ALA A 43 -4.80 1.54 -14.40
C ALA A 43 -5.68 0.30 -14.17
N VAL A 44 -6.97 0.50 -13.83
CA VAL A 44 -7.93 -0.59 -13.61
C VAL A 44 -8.12 -1.43 -14.87
N GLU A 45 -8.31 -0.79 -16.02
CA GLU A 45 -8.44 -1.47 -17.31
C GLU A 45 -7.18 -2.29 -17.64
N THR A 46 -6.00 -1.66 -17.52
CA THR A 46 -4.73 -2.30 -17.82
C THR A 46 -4.46 -3.51 -16.92
N ILE A 47 -4.61 -3.36 -15.60
CA ILE A 47 -4.40 -4.47 -14.64
C ILE A 47 -5.37 -5.61 -14.90
N THR A 48 -6.64 -5.29 -15.19
CA THR A 48 -7.66 -6.30 -15.50
C THR A 48 -7.36 -7.02 -16.81
N ALA A 49 -6.96 -6.28 -17.85
CA ALA A 49 -6.64 -6.83 -19.16
C ALA A 49 -5.36 -7.69 -19.16
N LEU A 50 -4.36 -7.32 -18.37
CA LEU A 50 -3.17 -8.15 -18.13
C LEU A 50 -3.56 -9.46 -17.42
N GLY A 51 -4.38 -9.37 -16.38
CA GLY A 51 -4.77 -10.53 -15.58
C GLY A 51 -5.63 -11.55 -16.34
N ASN A 52 -6.61 -11.06 -17.10
CA ASN A 52 -7.49 -11.92 -17.90
C ASN A 52 -6.88 -12.32 -19.26
N GLY A 53 -5.73 -11.75 -19.62
CA GLY A 53 -5.00 -12.05 -20.85
C GLY A 53 -5.52 -11.37 -22.12
N SER A 54 -6.46 -10.42 -22.02
CA SER A 54 -6.92 -9.61 -23.17
C SER A 54 -5.87 -8.59 -23.62
N LEU A 55 -4.95 -8.21 -22.73
CA LEU A 55 -3.73 -7.46 -23.05
C LEU A 55 -2.51 -8.35 -22.87
N GLN A 56 -1.78 -8.58 -23.96
CA GLN A 56 -0.53 -9.33 -23.95
C GLN A 56 0.65 -8.38 -24.12
N LEU A 57 1.62 -8.49 -23.22
CA LEU A 57 2.87 -7.75 -23.32
C LEU A 57 3.89 -8.53 -24.17
N PRO A 58 4.79 -7.83 -24.89
CA PRO A 58 5.96 -8.46 -25.48
C PRO A 58 6.79 -9.21 -24.42
N SER A 59 7.34 -10.37 -24.77
CA SER A 59 8.21 -11.14 -23.87
C SER A 59 9.46 -10.37 -23.43
N SER A 60 9.84 -9.33 -24.16
CA SER A 60 10.97 -8.45 -23.82
C SER A 60 10.72 -7.57 -22.58
N VAL A 61 9.47 -7.38 -22.16
CA VAL A 61 9.13 -6.48 -21.03
C VAL A 61 8.50 -7.19 -19.84
N ILE A 62 8.22 -8.49 -19.94
CA ILE A 62 7.60 -9.29 -18.89
C ILE A 62 8.53 -10.43 -18.46
N ASP A 63 8.65 -10.65 -17.15
CA ASP A 63 9.48 -11.71 -16.60
C ASP A 63 8.86 -13.09 -16.86
N ASP A 64 9.69 -14.06 -17.23
CA ASP A 64 9.21 -15.40 -17.61
C ASP A 64 8.52 -16.11 -16.45
N SER A 65 8.98 -15.89 -15.21
CA SER A 65 8.43 -16.53 -14.00
C SER A 65 6.99 -16.13 -13.69
N ILE A 66 6.54 -14.98 -14.20
CA ILE A 66 5.18 -14.45 -13.99
C ILE A 66 4.36 -14.36 -15.28
N SER A 67 4.99 -14.50 -16.45
CA SER A 67 4.34 -14.34 -17.77
C SER A 67 3.12 -15.24 -18.00
N ALA A 68 3.10 -16.41 -17.37
CA ALA A 68 2.00 -17.38 -17.43
C ALA A 68 0.94 -17.19 -16.33
N ILE A 69 1.22 -16.36 -15.31
CA ILE A 69 0.27 -16.08 -14.24
C ILE A 69 -0.90 -15.27 -14.81
N ARG A 70 -2.11 -15.70 -14.49
CA ARG A 70 -3.36 -15.02 -14.82
C ARG A 70 -4.12 -14.78 -13.52
N TRP A 71 -4.94 -13.75 -13.48
CA TRP A 71 -5.77 -13.42 -12.32
C TRP A 71 -7.11 -12.82 -12.74
N SER A 72 -8.11 -12.99 -11.90
CA SER A 72 -9.34 -12.18 -11.98
C SER A 72 -9.19 -10.90 -11.16
N SER A 73 -9.92 -9.86 -11.56
CA SER A 73 -10.01 -8.61 -10.83
C SER A 73 -11.45 -8.30 -10.46
N TYR A 74 -11.67 -7.77 -9.26
CA TYR A 74 -12.92 -7.10 -8.87
C TYR A 74 -12.60 -5.65 -8.52
N HIS A 75 -13.20 -4.70 -9.22
CA HIS A 75 -12.97 -3.27 -8.98
C HIS A 75 -14.10 -2.67 -8.12
N THR A 76 -13.73 -1.87 -7.11
CA THR A 76 -14.70 -1.12 -6.32
C THR A 76 -14.11 0.17 -5.75
N GLU A 77 -15.00 1.12 -5.46
CA GLU A 77 -14.75 2.32 -4.65
C GLU A 77 -15.60 2.33 -3.38
N ASP A 78 -16.41 1.28 -3.16
CA ASP A 78 -17.31 1.14 -2.02
C ASP A 78 -16.56 0.63 -0.79
N GLN A 79 -16.30 1.52 0.16
CA GLN A 79 -15.64 1.16 1.42
C GLN A 79 -16.45 0.20 2.28
N THR A 80 -17.78 0.14 2.13
CA THR A 80 -18.62 -0.71 2.99
C THR A 80 -18.39 -2.20 2.74
N LEU A 81 -17.84 -2.56 1.58
CA LEU A 81 -17.43 -3.93 1.29
C LEU A 81 -16.28 -4.40 2.20
N PHE A 82 -15.44 -3.49 2.72
CA PHE A 82 -14.42 -3.83 3.71
C PHE A 82 -15.00 -4.18 5.08
N HIS A 83 -16.29 -3.91 5.35
CA HIS A 83 -16.96 -4.36 6.57
C HIS A 83 -17.25 -5.86 6.57
N ASN A 84 -17.19 -6.51 5.41
CA ASN A 84 -17.44 -7.93 5.25
C ASN A 84 -16.14 -8.72 5.10
N GLN A 85 -15.69 -9.37 6.17
CA GLN A 85 -14.47 -10.21 6.16
C GLN A 85 -14.55 -11.36 5.15
N SER A 86 -15.74 -11.96 4.96
CA SER A 86 -15.96 -13.01 3.96
C SER A 86 -15.83 -12.49 2.52
N PHE A 87 -16.11 -11.21 2.29
CA PHE A 87 -15.85 -10.56 1.00
C PHE A 87 -14.36 -10.29 0.79
N LEU A 88 -13.59 -9.96 1.83
CA LEU A 88 -12.15 -9.77 1.70
C LEU A 88 -11.40 -11.11 1.51
N SER A 89 -11.85 -12.18 2.17
CA SER A 89 -11.17 -13.49 2.16
C SER A 89 -11.17 -14.22 0.81
N GLN A 90 -12.03 -13.84 -0.13
CA GLN A 90 -12.02 -14.41 -1.49
C GLN A 90 -10.85 -13.91 -2.34
N PHE A 91 -10.20 -12.80 -1.96
CA PHE A 91 -9.11 -12.21 -2.72
C PHE A 91 -7.74 -12.65 -2.21
N ASP A 92 -6.88 -13.07 -3.12
CA ASP A 92 -5.48 -13.40 -2.86
C ASP A 92 -4.64 -12.15 -2.59
N ALA A 93 -5.00 -11.03 -3.21
CA ALA A 93 -4.41 -9.73 -2.91
C ALA A 93 -5.45 -8.60 -2.95
N ILE A 94 -5.22 -7.57 -2.15
CA ILE A 94 -5.92 -6.29 -2.24
C ILE A 94 -4.94 -5.26 -2.78
N SER A 95 -5.34 -4.60 -3.86
CA SER A 95 -4.58 -3.54 -4.50
C SER A 95 -5.23 -2.19 -4.22
N PHE A 96 -4.49 -1.26 -3.64
CA PHE A 96 -4.87 0.14 -3.58
C PHE A 96 -4.24 0.83 -4.78
N VAL A 97 -5.07 1.33 -5.69
CA VAL A 97 -4.62 1.92 -6.96
C VAL A 97 -5.01 3.39 -6.98
N SER A 98 -4.02 4.24 -6.71
CA SER A 98 -4.16 5.69 -6.62
C SER A 98 -5.30 6.16 -5.68
N THR A 99 -5.53 5.42 -4.60
CA THR A 99 -6.42 5.84 -3.48
C THR A 99 -5.81 7.05 -2.78
N SER A 100 -6.56 8.08 -2.43
CA SER A 100 -5.99 9.29 -1.81
C SER A 100 -6.87 9.85 -0.69
N ASP A 101 -6.27 10.50 0.29
CA ASP A 101 -6.90 11.31 1.34
C ASP A 101 -6.31 12.72 1.34
N VAL A 102 -6.89 13.60 2.18
CA VAL A 102 -6.28 14.89 2.57
C VAL A 102 -5.44 14.66 3.85
N ASP A 103 -4.35 15.41 4.04
CA ASP A 103 -3.55 15.37 5.29
C ASP A 103 -3.41 16.76 5.95
N PRO A 104 -3.77 16.93 7.24
CA PRO A 104 -4.49 15.95 8.06
C PRO A 104 -5.87 15.64 7.47
N PRO A 105 -6.40 14.42 7.67
CA PRO A 105 -7.69 14.04 7.13
C PRO A 105 -8.79 14.97 7.64
N GLY A 106 -9.53 15.56 6.70
CA GLY A 106 -10.67 16.43 6.99
C GLY A 106 -11.90 15.61 7.40
N VAL A 107 -12.78 15.33 6.43
CA VAL A 107 -14.02 14.55 6.65
C VAL A 107 -13.90 13.18 6.01
N GLY A 108 -13.52 12.19 6.82
CA GLY A 108 -13.42 10.80 6.42
C GLY A 108 -12.17 10.49 5.58
N THR A 109 -11.89 9.20 5.47
CA THR A 109 -10.76 8.60 4.77
C THR A 109 -11.29 7.58 3.77
N VAL A 110 -10.42 6.97 2.95
CA VAL A 110 -10.86 5.90 2.04
C VAL A 110 -11.47 4.71 2.79
N LEU A 111 -11.02 4.41 4.01
CA LEU A 111 -11.65 3.41 4.88
C LEU A 111 -11.98 4.01 6.24
N ASP A 112 -13.18 3.70 6.74
CA ASP A 112 -13.53 3.92 8.13
C ASP A 112 -12.87 2.90 9.08
N ASP A 113 -13.07 3.11 10.39
CA ASP A 113 -12.51 2.29 11.46
C ASP A 113 -12.81 0.79 11.33
N GLN A 114 -14.03 0.42 10.90
CA GLN A 114 -14.42 -0.97 10.75
C GLN A 114 -13.77 -1.60 9.54
N GLY A 115 -13.70 -0.87 8.42
CA GLY A 115 -12.96 -1.29 7.23
C GLY A 115 -11.47 -1.47 7.51
N LEU A 116 -10.85 -0.54 8.25
CA LEU A 116 -9.45 -0.62 8.66
C LEU A 116 -9.16 -1.84 9.53
N ARG A 117 -10.01 -2.15 10.52
CA ARG A 117 -9.83 -3.36 11.37
C ARG A 117 -9.87 -4.64 10.55
N ASN A 118 -10.81 -4.74 9.61
CA ASN A 118 -10.95 -5.91 8.76
C ASN A 118 -9.80 -6.02 7.75
N PHE A 119 -9.33 -4.89 7.21
CA PHE A 119 -8.17 -4.87 6.35
C PHE A 119 -6.90 -5.28 7.08
N ALA A 120 -6.67 -4.78 8.30
CA ALA A 120 -5.57 -5.22 9.15
C ALA A 120 -5.63 -6.74 9.40
N SER A 121 -6.82 -7.27 9.71
CA SER A 121 -7.04 -8.70 9.92
C SER A 121 -6.74 -9.54 8.66
N TYR A 122 -7.11 -9.04 7.48
CA TYR A 122 -6.79 -9.65 6.19
C TYR A 122 -5.27 -9.79 5.98
N ILE A 123 -4.52 -8.74 6.27
CA ILE A 123 -3.05 -8.75 6.17
C ILE A 123 -2.42 -9.67 7.21
N GLN A 124 -2.89 -9.65 8.46
CA GLN A 124 -2.43 -10.57 9.50
C GLN A 124 -2.60 -12.04 9.11
N ALA A 125 -3.67 -12.36 8.37
CA ALA A 125 -3.93 -13.69 7.86
C ALA A 125 -3.06 -14.09 6.66
N GLY A 126 -2.21 -13.20 6.14
CA GLY A 126 -1.28 -13.48 5.04
C GLY A 126 -1.76 -13.05 3.66
N GLY A 127 -2.80 -12.23 3.57
CA GLY A 127 -3.27 -11.68 2.31
C GLY A 127 -2.21 -10.79 1.64
N GLY A 128 -2.16 -10.79 0.31
CA GLY A 128 -1.23 -9.96 -0.45
C GLY A 128 -1.65 -8.50 -0.47
N PHE A 129 -0.69 -7.58 -0.50
CA PHE A 129 -0.95 -6.15 -0.67
C PHE A 129 -0.18 -5.58 -1.85
N ILE A 130 -0.87 -4.78 -2.65
CA ILE A 130 -0.29 -4.05 -3.78
C ILE A 130 -0.65 -2.57 -3.62
N GLY A 131 0.35 -1.70 -3.55
CA GLY A 131 0.15 -0.25 -3.55
C GLY A 131 0.66 0.37 -4.85
N ILE A 132 -0.14 1.19 -5.49
CA ILE A 132 0.24 1.88 -6.73
C ILE A 132 0.02 3.38 -6.56
N HIS A 133 1.06 4.15 -6.89
CA HIS A 133 1.10 5.59 -6.93
C HIS A 133 0.54 6.23 -5.65
N ALA A 134 -0.63 6.86 -5.74
CA ALA A 134 -1.22 7.59 -4.64
C ALA A 134 -1.69 6.69 -3.49
N ALA A 135 -1.56 5.36 -3.56
CA ALA A 135 -1.69 4.51 -2.38
C ALA A 135 -0.82 4.99 -1.19
N ALA A 136 0.28 5.70 -1.44
CA ALA A 136 1.05 6.34 -0.37
C ALA A 136 0.43 7.61 0.23
N VAL A 137 -0.61 8.13 -0.40
CA VAL A 137 -1.31 9.40 -0.15
C VAL A 137 -2.64 9.16 0.54
N THR A 138 -2.82 8.06 1.28
CA THR A 138 -4.07 7.75 1.99
C THR A 138 -3.80 7.15 3.35
N LEU A 139 -4.82 7.12 4.21
CA LEU A 139 -4.83 6.49 5.52
C LEU A 139 -3.69 6.98 6.43
N TYR A 140 -3.31 8.27 6.33
CA TYR A 140 -2.25 8.88 7.15
C TYR A 140 -2.47 8.74 8.66
N GLY A 141 -3.73 8.58 9.07
CA GLY A 141 -4.11 8.36 10.45
C GLY A 141 -3.95 6.91 10.94
N ALA A 142 -3.59 5.94 10.10
CA ALA A 142 -3.58 4.51 10.44
C ALA A 142 -2.15 3.93 10.39
N PRO A 143 -1.34 4.02 11.47
CA PRO A 143 0.06 3.59 11.47
C PRO A 143 0.35 2.20 10.89
N PHE A 144 -0.51 1.20 11.16
CA PHE A 144 -0.33 -0.15 10.59
C PHE A 144 -0.33 -0.14 9.05
N TYR A 145 -1.07 0.76 8.43
CA TYR A 145 -1.09 0.93 6.97
C TYR A 145 0.23 1.52 6.48
N GLY A 146 0.74 2.55 7.14
CA GLY A 146 2.06 3.09 6.84
C GLY A 146 3.17 2.05 6.96
N ARG A 147 3.09 1.17 7.97
CA ARG A 147 4.00 0.01 8.09
C ARG A 147 3.80 -0.94 6.92
N LEU A 148 2.58 -1.39 6.64
CA LEU A 148 2.26 -2.28 5.52
C LEU A 148 2.82 -1.76 4.20
N LEU A 149 2.51 -0.50 3.87
CA LEU A 149 2.92 0.20 2.67
C LEU A 149 4.44 0.37 2.60
N GLY A 150 5.10 0.71 3.70
CA GLY A 150 6.53 0.98 3.80
C GLY A 150 6.81 2.40 4.27
N ALA A 151 6.24 3.41 3.60
CA ALA A 151 6.36 4.81 3.97
C ALA A 151 5.21 5.63 3.39
N TYR A 152 4.73 6.62 4.14
CA TYR A 152 3.74 7.58 3.64
C TYR A 152 4.37 8.62 2.72
N PHE A 153 3.57 9.08 1.76
CA PHE A 153 3.86 10.24 0.94
C PHE A 153 4.08 11.49 1.81
N ASP A 154 5.00 12.34 1.40
CA ASP A 154 5.26 13.64 2.01
C ASP A 154 4.95 14.80 1.05
N TYR A 155 5.69 14.88 -0.05
CA TYR A 155 5.45 15.84 -1.14
C TYR A 155 6.05 15.30 -2.45
N HIS A 156 5.86 16.03 -3.54
CA HIS A 156 6.65 15.87 -4.76
C HIS A 156 6.92 17.26 -5.36
N PRO A 157 7.99 17.44 -6.15
CA PRO A 157 8.14 18.65 -6.95
C PRO A 157 7.12 18.66 -8.10
N ALA A 158 7.07 19.75 -8.87
CA ALA A 158 6.23 19.80 -10.07
C ALA A 158 6.48 18.58 -10.97
N ILE A 159 5.39 17.97 -11.44
CA ILE A 159 5.43 16.86 -12.38
C ILE A 159 6.30 17.22 -13.59
N GLN A 160 7.17 16.29 -13.98
CA GLN A 160 8.16 16.54 -15.03
C GLN A 160 8.61 15.25 -15.71
N ASN A 161 9.30 15.39 -16.84
CA ASN A 161 9.97 14.24 -17.46
C ASN A 161 11.17 13.83 -16.61
N VAL A 162 11.26 12.54 -16.30
CA VAL A 162 12.36 11.93 -15.56
C VAL A 162 12.65 10.55 -16.11
N SER A 163 13.90 10.12 -16.00
CA SER A 163 14.26 8.74 -16.23
C SER A 163 14.29 7.97 -14.92
N VAL A 164 13.71 6.77 -14.92
CA VAL A 164 13.77 5.83 -13.78
C VAL A 164 14.46 4.55 -14.18
N LYS A 165 15.15 3.91 -13.22
CA LYS A 165 15.91 2.67 -13.46
C LYS A 165 15.73 1.67 -12.32
N PRO A 166 15.93 0.37 -12.59
CA PRO A 166 15.97 -0.64 -11.56
C PRO A 166 17.20 -0.47 -10.65
N VAL A 167 17.02 -0.74 -9.36
CA VAL A 167 18.11 -0.91 -8.38
C VAL A 167 18.65 -2.36 -8.42
N THR A 168 17.79 -3.31 -8.78
CA THR A 168 18.10 -4.74 -8.94
C THR A 168 17.31 -5.33 -10.10
N THR A 169 17.84 -6.39 -10.73
CA THR A 169 17.18 -7.19 -11.77
C THR A 169 16.65 -8.52 -11.25
N ASP A 170 16.80 -8.81 -9.96
CA ASP A 170 16.46 -10.13 -9.40
C ASP A 170 14.97 -10.29 -9.06
N HIS A 171 14.18 -9.23 -9.26
CA HIS A 171 12.75 -9.23 -9.01
C HIS A 171 11.96 -9.19 -10.33
N PRO A 172 10.84 -9.94 -10.47
CA PRO A 172 10.06 -9.98 -11.71
C PRO A 172 9.56 -8.62 -12.21
N SER A 173 9.36 -7.65 -11.31
CA SER A 173 8.97 -6.28 -11.68
C SER A 173 10.11 -5.46 -12.30
N THR A 174 11.36 -5.89 -12.19
CA THR A 174 12.52 -5.09 -12.63
C THR A 174 13.49 -5.84 -13.53
N SER A 175 13.39 -7.17 -13.63
CA SER A 175 14.29 -8.03 -14.41
C SER A 175 14.35 -7.72 -15.91
N ARG A 176 13.28 -7.12 -16.45
CA ARG A 176 13.17 -6.73 -17.87
C ARG A 176 13.36 -5.24 -18.13
N LEU A 177 13.64 -4.44 -17.10
CA LEU A 177 13.83 -2.99 -17.26
C LEU A 177 15.27 -2.68 -17.73
N PRO A 178 15.46 -1.64 -18.56
CA PRO A 178 16.79 -1.19 -18.96
C PRO A 178 17.56 -0.64 -17.74
N LEU A 179 18.81 -1.08 -17.56
CA LEU A 179 19.67 -0.65 -16.45
C LEU A 179 20.01 0.85 -16.50
N ASP A 180 20.08 1.42 -17.70
CA ASP A 180 20.33 2.84 -17.92
C ASP A 180 19.06 3.70 -17.73
N GLY A 181 17.90 3.06 -17.54
CA GLY A 181 16.62 3.69 -17.26
C GLY A 181 15.75 3.93 -18.49
N PHE A 182 14.52 4.38 -18.24
CA PHE A 182 13.56 4.78 -19.26
C PHE A 182 12.78 6.02 -18.82
N GLU A 183 12.46 6.87 -19.79
CA GLU A 183 11.75 8.14 -19.57
C GLU A 183 10.28 7.93 -19.25
N ILE A 184 9.79 8.67 -18.26
CA ILE A 184 8.39 8.80 -17.85
C ILE A 184 8.06 10.25 -17.54
N TYR A 185 6.77 10.59 -17.55
CA TYR A 185 6.27 11.87 -17.06
C TYR A 185 5.63 11.63 -15.70
N GLU A 186 6.27 12.08 -14.64
CA GLU A 186 5.93 11.67 -13.28
C GLU A 186 6.20 12.70 -12.18
N GLU A 187 5.51 12.47 -11.07
CA GLU A 187 5.73 13.05 -9.76
C GLU A 187 6.79 12.25 -9.00
N MET A 188 7.96 12.85 -8.76
CA MET A 188 8.99 12.21 -7.94
C MET A 188 8.65 12.34 -6.47
N TYR A 189 7.93 11.33 -5.96
CA TYR A 189 7.48 11.29 -4.57
C TYR A 189 8.65 11.32 -3.60
N GLN A 190 8.48 12.14 -2.58
CA GLN A 190 9.29 12.22 -1.38
C GLN A 190 8.48 11.56 -0.26
N PHE A 191 9.15 10.81 0.62
CA PHE A 191 8.51 10.00 1.66
C PHE A 191 8.86 10.49 3.05
N ARG A 192 7.88 10.40 3.97
CA ARG A 192 8.03 10.86 5.36
C ARG A 192 9.14 10.13 6.11
N SER A 193 9.34 8.85 5.80
CA SER A 193 10.29 7.96 6.44
C SER A 193 11.06 7.16 5.40
N ASP A 194 12.18 6.56 5.83
CA ASP A 194 12.91 5.58 5.03
C ASP A 194 12.18 4.22 5.10
N PRO A 195 11.64 3.67 3.99
CA PRO A 195 10.96 2.37 4.01
C PRO A 195 11.90 1.20 4.40
N ARG A 196 13.22 1.40 4.39
CA ARG A 196 14.21 0.41 4.86
C ARG A 196 14.34 0.34 6.37
N GLN A 197 13.78 1.29 7.13
CA GLN A 197 13.88 1.36 8.60
C GLN A 197 12.66 0.76 9.31
N LEU A 198 12.01 -0.23 8.69
CA LEU A 198 10.97 -1.04 9.32
C LEU A 198 11.58 -2.37 9.83
N PRO A 199 10.99 -3.01 10.87
CA PRO A 199 11.50 -4.30 11.39
C PRO A 199 11.59 -5.41 10.35
N SER A 200 10.65 -5.42 9.39
CA SER A 200 10.79 -6.09 8.10
C SER A 200 11.16 -5.02 7.07
N PRO A 201 12.44 -4.87 6.70
CA PRO A 201 12.91 -3.79 5.84
C PRO A 201 12.38 -3.90 4.41
N ALA A 202 12.08 -2.76 3.77
CA ALA A 202 11.79 -2.73 2.34
C ALA A 202 13.03 -3.03 1.49
N ASN A 203 12.85 -3.88 0.48
CA ASN A 203 13.83 -4.14 -0.57
C ASN A 203 13.55 -3.23 -1.77
N LEU A 204 14.43 -2.28 -2.03
CA LEU A 204 14.24 -1.28 -3.08
C LEU A 204 14.34 -1.90 -4.48
N LEU A 205 13.44 -1.47 -5.36
CA LEU A 205 13.30 -1.96 -6.74
C LEU A 205 13.63 -0.89 -7.77
N MET A 206 13.15 0.33 -7.58
CA MET A 206 13.28 1.42 -8.56
C MET A 206 13.85 2.68 -7.90
N THR A 207 14.59 3.44 -8.70
CA THR A 207 15.13 4.75 -8.34
C THR A 207 15.17 5.68 -9.56
N ASN A 208 15.45 6.96 -9.36
CA ASN A 208 15.67 7.89 -10.47
C ASN A 208 17.03 7.62 -11.14
N ALA A 209 17.04 7.63 -12.46
CA ALA A 209 18.25 7.52 -13.27
C ALA A 209 18.84 8.89 -13.60
N THR A 210 18.00 9.93 -13.68
CA THR A 210 18.39 11.31 -13.94
C THR A 210 18.16 12.18 -12.71
N ALA A 211 18.88 13.30 -12.63
CA ALA A 211 18.48 14.40 -11.76
C ALA A 211 17.13 14.97 -12.22
N TYR A 212 16.39 15.54 -11.29
CA TYR A 212 15.12 16.24 -11.52
C TYR A 212 15.08 17.51 -10.69
N GLN A 213 14.24 18.46 -11.09
CA GLN A 213 14.10 19.73 -10.39
C GLN A 213 13.26 19.51 -9.14
N ASP A 214 13.86 19.72 -7.98
CA ASP A 214 13.19 19.66 -6.69
C ASP A 214 13.53 20.89 -5.86
N GLY A 215 12.48 21.58 -5.39
CA GLY A 215 12.63 22.72 -4.48
C GLY A 215 13.09 22.30 -3.09
N GLY A 216 13.00 21.01 -2.74
CA GLY A 216 13.40 20.46 -1.45
C GLY A 216 12.48 20.89 -0.30
N VAL A 217 11.29 21.40 -0.61
CA VAL A 217 10.39 22.04 0.35
C VAL A 217 8.99 21.48 0.18
N ASN A 218 8.46 20.89 1.26
CA ASN A 218 7.03 20.68 1.38
C ASN A 218 6.35 22.04 1.66
N ALA A 219 5.57 22.54 0.70
CA ALA A 219 4.90 23.84 0.82
C ALA A 219 3.85 23.89 1.95
N LEU A 220 3.38 22.74 2.42
CA LEU A 220 2.47 22.64 3.56
C LEU A 220 3.18 22.72 4.91
N GLY A 221 4.53 22.77 4.93
CA GLY A 221 5.33 22.90 6.15
C GLY A 221 5.32 21.66 7.04
N PHE A 222 4.68 20.58 6.61
CA PHE A 222 4.81 19.27 7.23
C PHE A 222 6.14 18.65 6.80
N ARG A 223 6.84 18.07 7.78
CA ARG A 223 7.94 17.07 7.68
C ARG A 223 8.82 17.21 6.43
N ASN A 224 10.11 17.55 6.61
CA ASN A 224 11.07 17.27 5.54
C ASN A 224 11.29 15.76 5.46
N GLY A 225 10.58 15.10 4.54
CA GLY A 225 10.72 13.69 4.25
C GLY A 225 12.18 13.27 4.14
N THR A 226 12.50 12.10 4.68
CA THR A 226 13.89 11.68 4.80
C THR A 226 14.34 10.82 3.63
N ASN A 227 13.42 10.04 3.03
CA ASN A 227 13.66 8.94 2.07
C ASN A 227 14.72 7.89 2.49
N GLY A 228 15.52 8.17 3.51
CA GLY A 228 16.79 7.53 3.79
C GLY A 228 17.91 7.95 2.84
N PRO A 229 19.09 7.31 2.95
CA PRO A 229 20.20 7.54 2.04
C PRO A 229 19.85 7.07 0.61
N ALA A 230 20.62 7.53 -0.38
CA ALA A 230 20.52 7.00 -1.74
C ALA A 230 20.64 5.46 -1.78
N PRO A 231 20.02 4.78 -2.76
CA PRO A 231 19.20 5.33 -3.85
C PRO A 231 17.83 5.85 -3.38
N HIS A 232 17.26 6.83 -4.11
CA HIS A 232 15.92 7.36 -3.84
C HIS A 232 14.86 6.27 -4.09
N PRO A 233 13.99 5.95 -3.13
CA PRO A 233 13.04 4.86 -3.26
C PRO A 233 11.85 5.28 -4.15
N LEU A 234 11.62 4.58 -5.26
CA LEU A 234 10.42 4.76 -6.11
C LEU A 234 9.55 3.50 -6.19
N ALA A 235 10.09 2.34 -5.83
CA ALA A 235 9.33 1.10 -5.70
C ALA A 235 10.08 0.15 -4.76
N TRP A 236 9.36 -0.72 -4.08
CA TRP A 236 9.94 -1.72 -3.18
C TRP A 236 9.00 -2.89 -2.93
N TRP A 237 9.55 -3.94 -2.32
CA TRP A 237 8.78 -5.08 -1.82
C TRP A 237 9.18 -5.46 -0.40
N ARG A 238 8.25 -6.12 0.29
CA ARG A 238 8.42 -6.68 1.63
C ARG A 238 7.71 -8.05 1.71
N GLU A 239 8.26 -8.96 2.50
CA GLU A 239 7.68 -10.29 2.74
C GLU A 239 7.86 -10.66 4.20
N GLY A 240 6.77 -11.05 4.86
CA GLY A 240 6.77 -11.38 6.28
C GLY A 240 6.90 -10.15 7.20
N GLY A 241 6.28 -10.21 8.38
CA GLY A 241 6.34 -9.14 9.38
C GLY A 241 5.85 -7.79 8.87
N LEU A 242 4.89 -7.77 7.93
CA LEU A 242 4.46 -6.54 7.25
C LEU A 242 3.92 -5.47 8.19
N LEU A 243 3.39 -5.88 9.35
CA LEU A 243 2.75 -5.03 10.36
C LEU A 243 3.60 -4.81 11.61
N ASP A 244 4.77 -5.45 11.70
CA ASP A 244 5.63 -5.38 12.87
C ASP A 244 6.19 -3.98 13.07
N GLU A 245 6.37 -3.60 14.33
CA GLU A 245 7.01 -2.36 14.76
C GLU A 245 7.97 -2.63 15.92
N ASP A 246 8.94 -1.75 16.09
CA ASP A 246 9.87 -1.70 17.21
C ASP A 246 10.16 -0.25 17.62
N ASP A 247 11.06 -0.08 18.59
CA ASP A 247 11.42 1.25 19.10
C ASP A 247 12.11 2.16 18.06
N SER A 248 12.69 1.57 17.00
CA SER A 248 13.35 2.30 15.91
C SER A 248 12.39 2.74 14.79
N THR A 249 11.18 2.17 14.78
CA THR A 249 10.15 2.48 13.78
C THR A 249 9.73 3.96 13.86
N ASP A 250 9.67 4.63 12.71
CA ASP A 250 9.33 6.05 12.62
C ASP A 250 8.00 6.36 13.34
N PRO A 251 7.94 7.43 14.16
CA PRO A 251 6.75 7.74 14.96
C PRO A 251 5.46 7.94 14.14
N SER A 252 5.56 8.32 12.86
CA SER A 252 4.40 8.46 11.98
C SER A 252 3.74 7.13 11.62
N VAL A 253 4.47 6.03 11.74
CA VAL A 253 4.00 4.67 11.46
C VAL A 253 4.11 3.76 12.68
N ARG A 254 4.34 4.31 13.89
CA ARG A 254 4.36 3.55 15.15
C ARG A 254 3.04 3.67 15.93
N GLY A 255 2.68 2.64 16.68
CA GLY A 255 1.46 2.55 17.46
C GLY A 255 0.25 2.19 16.61
N GLY A 256 -0.92 2.70 16.98
CA GLY A 256 -2.19 2.27 16.39
C GLY A 256 -3.17 3.37 16.09
N GLY A 257 -2.69 4.59 15.79
CA GLY A 257 -3.47 5.76 15.39
C GLY A 257 -4.74 5.48 14.55
N GLY A 258 -5.67 6.43 14.56
CA GLY A 258 -7.03 6.21 14.06
C GLY A 258 -7.79 5.36 15.07
N ALA A 259 -8.42 4.27 14.64
CA ALA A 259 -9.29 3.41 15.44
C ALA A 259 -8.63 2.63 16.61
N ASN A 260 -7.45 3.04 17.07
CA ASN A 260 -6.59 2.34 18.04
C ASN A 260 -6.28 0.89 17.62
N ILE A 261 -5.91 0.69 16.35
CA ILE A 261 -5.63 -0.64 15.78
C ILE A 261 -4.18 -1.00 16.07
N GLN A 262 -3.98 -1.92 17.00
CA GLN A 262 -2.68 -2.47 17.37
C GLN A 262 -2.56 -3.87 16.79
N VAL A 263 -1.73 -4.03 15.77
CA VAL A 263 -1.54 -5.29 15.04
C VAL A 263 -0.07 -5.49 14.72
N SER A 264 0.34 -6.75 14.68
CA SER A 264 1.67 -7.22 14.30
C SER A 264 1.54 -8.48 13.42
N GLY A 265 2.67 -8.96 12.90
CA GLY A 265 2.76 -10.08 11.98
C GLY A 265 2.48 -9.65 10.54
N GLY A 266 1.67 -10.42 9.83
CA GLY A 266 1.47 -10.26 8.39
C GLY A 266 2.50 -11.05 7.60
N PRO A 267 2.32 -12.38 7.44
CA PRO A 267 3.30 -13.26 6.81
C PRO A 267 3.34 -13.13 5.27
N GLY A 268 2.40 -12.38 4.68
CA GLY A 268 2.24 -12.26 3.24
C GLY A 268 3.28 -11.37 2.56
N ARG A 269 2.99 -11.04 1.31
CA ARG A 269 3.82 -10.18 0.45
C ARG A 269 3.17 -8.82 0.24
N SER A 270 3.99 -7.78 0.26
CA SER A 270 3.63 -6.44 -0.11
C SER A 270 4.55 -5.93 -1.23
N TRP A 271 3.97 -5.30 -2.25
CA TRP A 271 4.69 -4.62 -3.31
C TRP A 271 4.13 -3.21 -3.49
N PHE A 272 5.01 -2.23 -3.67
CA PHE A 272 4.63 -0.84 -3.90
C PHE A 272 5.45 -0.22 -5.04
N THR A 273 4.79 0.63 -5.83
CA THR A 273 5.44 1.57 -6.75
C THR A 273 4.81 2.95 -6.59
N SER A 274 5.63 4.00 -6.54
CA SER A 274 5.17 5.40 -6.50
C SER A 274 4.83 5.94 -7.88
N LEU A 275 5.14 5.19 -8.93
CA LEU A 275 4.85 5.52 -10.32
C LEU A 275 3.38 5.17 -10.64
N GLY A 276 2.85 5.74 -11.72
CA GLY A 276 1.50 5.52 -12.21
C GLY A 276 0.59 6.75 -12.22
N HIS A 277 1.12 7.97 -12.05
CA HIS A 277 0.37 9.23 -12.06
C HIS A 277 -0.39 9.41 -13.38
N ASP A 278 0.33 9.31 -14.49
CA ASP A 278 -0.14 9.78 -15.80
C ASP A 278 -0.51 8.64 -16.75
N ASN A 279 -1.49 8.87 -17.63
CA ASN A 279 -1.88 7.92 -18.67
C ASN A 279 -0.74 7.56 -19.62
N THR A 280 0.19 8.47 -19.88
CA THR A 280 1.36 8.22 -20.74
C THR A 280 2.36 7.27 -20.07
N THR A 281 2.39 7.20 -18.74
CA THR A 281 3.17 6.19 -18.01
C THR A 281 2.53 4.82 -18.18
N TRP A 282 1.21 4.70 -18.02
CA TRP A 282 0.45 3.47 -18.32
C TRP A 282 0.53 3.01 -19.78
N ALA A 283 0.71 3.94 -20.72
CA ALA A 283 0.89 3.60 -22.13
C ALA A 283 2.20 2.81 -22.39
N LYS A 284 3.22 2.91 -21.53
CA LYS A 284 4.53 2.27 -21.73
C LYS A 284 4.50 0.81 -21.34
N ASP A 285 4.85 -0.07 -22.29
CA ASP A 285 4.91 -1.52 -22.04
C ASP A 285 5.94 -1.90 -20.96
N LEU A 286 7.04 -1.15 -20.83
CA LEU A 286 8.00 -1.32 -19.73
C LEU A 286 7.35 -1.10 -18.36
N TYR A 287 6.50 -0.08 -18.23
CA TYR A 287 5.80 0.19 -16.98
C TYR A 287 4.69 -0.83 -16.72
N LYS A 288 3.92 -1.21 -17.76
CA LYS A 288 2.95 -2.31 -17.65
C LYS A 288 3.63 -3.63 -17.20
N GLY A 289 4.81 -3.92 -17.74
CA GLY A 289 5.64 -5.07 -17.35
C GLY A 289 6.11 -5.01 -15.91
N HIS A 290 6.53 -3.82 -15.44
CA HIS A 290 6.86 -3.57 -14.04
C HIS A 290 5.68 -3.88 -13.10
N VAL A 291 4.48 -3.36 -13.41
CA VAL A 291 3.26 -3.60 -12.64
C VAL A 291 2.88 -5.09 -12.68
N ALA A 292 2.88 -5.72 -13.86
CA ALA A 292 2.58 -7.14 -14.01
C ALA A 292 3.54 -8.02 -13.19
N GLY A 293 4.83 -7.68 -13.18
CA GLY A 293 5.84 -8.38 -12.40
C GLY A 293 5.65 -8.23 -10.89
N GLY A 294 5.26 -7.05 -10.42
CA GLY A 294 4.93 -6.79 -9.02
C GLY A 294 3.73 -7.60 -8.55
N ILE A 295 2.64 -7.54 -9.32
CA ILE A 295 1.43 -8.32 -9.08
C ILE A 295 1.73 -9.82 -9.09
N GLY A 296 2.40 -10.31 -10.13
CA GLY A 296 2.76 -11.71 -10.27
C GLY A 296 3.60 -12.23 -9.10
N TRP A 297 4.56 -11.44 -8.62
CA TRP A 297 5.38 -11.79 -7.46
C TRP A 297 4.57 -11.88 -6.16
N VAL A 298 3.62 -10.96 -5.93
CA VAL A 298 2.68 -11.05 -4.78
C VAL A 298 1.82 -12.31 -4.90
N LEU A 299 1.31 -12.61 -6.10
CA LEU A 299 0.47 -13.78 -6.37
C LEU A 299 1.22 -15.12 -6.36
N GLN A 300 2.56 -15.13 -6.30
CA GLN A 300 3.36 -16.33 -6.08
C GLN A 300 3.53 -16.67 -4.59
N SER A 301 3.07 -15.80 -3.68
CA SER A 301 3.18 -16.05 -2.24
C SER A 301 2.57 -17.40 -1.86
N GLN A 302 3.18 -18.11 -0.92
CA GLN A 302 2.63 -19.35 -0.37
C GLN A 302 1.58 -19.10 0.72
N THR A 303 1.42 -17.85 1.13
CA THR A 303 0.42 -17.46 2.14
C THR A 303 -0.97 -17.26 1.53
N ILE A 304 -1.08 -17.02 0.22
CA ILE A 304 -2.36 -16.76 -0.42
C ILE A 304 -3.15 -18.05 -0.67
N ARG A 305 -4.48 -17.91 -0.68
CA ARG A 305 -5.44 -19.02 -0.79
C ARG A 305 -5.23 -19.85 -2.04
N SER A 306 -4.96 -19.23 -3.18
CA SER A 306 -4.85 -19.91 -4.46
C SER A 306 -3.63 -20.83 -4.56
N ASN A 307 -2.57 -20.54 -3.80
CA ASN A 307 -1.36 -21.38 -3.72
C ASN A 307 -1.37 -22.33 -2.51
N ASN A 308 -2.19 -22.05 -1.49
CA ASN A 308 -2.31 -22.86 -0.29
C ASN A 308 -3.78 -23.01 0.11
N GLY A 309 -4.37 -24.16 -0.22
CA GLY A 309 -5.78 -24.45 0.09
C GLY A 309 -6.13 -24.51 1.59
N SER A 310 -5.11 -24.51 2.47
CA SER A 310 -5.29 -24.40 3.92
C SER A 310 -5.07 -22.97 4.45
N ALA A 311 -4.73 -22.01 3.59
CA ALA A 311 -4.58 -20.62 3.99
C ALA A 311 -5.94 -20.01 4.38
N THR A 312 -6.02 -19.51 5.60
CA THR A 312 -7.22 -18.91 6.20
C THR A 312 -7.23 -17.40 6.00
N ILE A 313 -6.96 -16.91 4.78
CA ILE A 313 -6.98 -15.47 4.48
C ILE A 313 -8.32 -14.89 4.94
N GLY A 314 -8.29 -13.88 5.82
CA GLY A 314 -9.50 -13.21 6.33
C GLY A 314 -10.40 -14.03 7.27
N GLN A 315 -10.04 -15.24 7.68
CA GLN A 315 -10.71 -15.92 8.80
C GLN A 315 -9.95 -15.66 10.09
N SER A 316 -10.60 -15.05 11.07
CA SER A 316 -10.05 -14.93 12.42
C SER A 316 -9.97 -16.32 13.05
N ASN A 317 -8.78 -16.90 13.14
CA ASN A 317 -8.53 -17.93 14.14
C ASN A 317 -8.69 -17.25 15.50
N GLY A 318 -9.77 -17.59 16.20
CA GLY A 318 -10.10 -17.03 17.50
C GLY A 318 -9.02 -17.38 18.54
N THR A 319 -7.97 -16.56 18.63
CA THR A 319 -7.05 -16.42 19.77
C THR A 319 -6.08 -15.23 19.63
N SER A 320 -6.41 -14.21 18.84
CA SER A 320 -5.70 -12.91 18.92
C SER A 320 -6.50 -11.99 19.83
N SER A 321 -6.00 -11.76 21.04
CA SER A 321 -6.61 -10.88 22.03
C SER A 321 -6.60 -9.43 21.55
N VAL A 322 -7.66 -9.02 20.86
CA VAL A 322 -8.02 -7.62 20.72
C VAL A 322 -8.38 -7.12 22.12
N THR A 323 -7.40 -6.55 22.83
CA THR A 323 -7.63 -6.00 24.17
C THR A 323 -8.26 -4.63 24.00
N VAL A 324 -9.58 -4.57 24.09
CA VAL A 324 -10.32 -3.30 24.19
C VAL A 324 -10.38 -2.93 25.68
N PRO A 325 -9.84 -1.79 26.12
CA PRO A 325 -10.07 -1.31 27.48
C PRO A 325 -11.52 -0.80 27.57
N THR A 326 -12.34 -1.47 28.39
CA THR A 326 -13.67 -0.99 28.74
C THR A 326 -13.56 0.14 29.77
N SER A 327 -13.87 1.38 29.37
CA SER A 327 -14.11 2.46 30.31
C SER A 327 -15.44 2.22 31.03
N ALA A 328 -15.37 1.80 32.29
CA ALA A 328 -16.53 1.72 33.16
C ALA A 328 -17.11 3.12 33.40
N ALA A 329 -18.36 3.32 33.00
CA ALA A 329 -19.15 4.48 33.35
C ALA A 329 -19.49 4.41 34.85
N SER A 330 -18.95 5.33 35.64
CA SER A 330 -19.43 5.59 37.00
C SER A 330 -20.43 6.73 36.99
N SER A 331 -21.69 6.40 37.24
CA SER A 331 -22.76 7.32 37.61
C SER A 331 -22.50 7.96 38.97
N ALA A 332 -22.65 9.28 39.08
CA ALA A 332 -23.00 9.94 40.34
C ALA A 332 -23.81 11.22 40.08
N ALA A 333 -24.95 11.31 40.76
CA ALA A 333 -25.93 12.37 40.65
C ALA A 333 -25.62 13.57 41.57
N ALA A 334 -26.13 14.72 41.12
CA ALA A 334 -26.48 15.97 41.81
C ALA A 334 -26.04 16.22 43.27
N GLY A 335 -25.32 17.33 43.45
CA GLY A 335 -25.21 18.07 44.71
C GLY A 335 -25.28 19.58 44.45
N THR A 336 -26.28 20.23 45.03
CA THR A 336 -26.51 21.68 45.01
C THR A 336 -25.51 22.40 45.93
N GLY A 337 -25.02 23.57 45.51
CA GLY A 337 -24.16 24.42 46.34
C GLY A 337 -24.00 25.82 45.76
N SER A 338 -24.68 26.78 46.39
CA SER A 338 -24.57 28.23 46.19
C SER A 338 -23.24 28.79 46.73
N GLY A 339 -22.66 29.78 46.05
CA GLY A 339 -21.53 30.56 46.56
C GLY A 339 -21.03 31.61 45.57
N SER A 340 -21.43 32.85 45.77
CA SER A 340 -20.90 34.04 45.09
C SER A 340 -19.55 34.48 45.66
N ASN A 341 -18.65 35.02 44.82
CA ASN A 341 -18.07 36.38 44.96
C ASN A 341 -16.81 36.57 44.08
N ASN A 342 -16.92 37.58 43.20
CA ASN A 342 -16.01 38.69 42.87
C ASN A 342 -14.54 38.47 42.43
N ALA A 343 -14.31 39.00 41.22
CA ALA A 343 -13.24 39.93 40.79
C ALA A 343 -11.78 39.44 40.75
N GLU A 344 -11.17 39.47 39.56
CA GLU A 344 -10.44 40.66 39.09
C GLU A 344 -10.09 40.58 37.60
N SER A 345 -10.03 41.76 36.99
CA SER A 345 -9.73 42.03 35.58
C SER A 345 -8.23 42.17 35.34
N LEU A 346 -7.73 41.62 34.25
CA LEU A 346 -6.65 42.21 33.46
C LEU A 346 -6.94 41.96 31.98
N GLY A 347 -7.30 43.02 31.26
CA GLY A 347 -7.41 43.01 29.81
C GLY A 347 -6.13 43.52 29.15
N VAL A 348 -5.89 43.12 27.90
CA VAL A 348 -5.31 43.98 26.85
C VAL A 348 -5.89 43.54 25.50
N SER A 349 -6.27 44.53 24.71
CA SER A 349 -7.09 44.49 23.49
C SER A 349 -6.31 44.27 22.19
N MET A 350 -7.07 43.77 21.19
CA MET A 350 -7.10 44.05 19.73
C MET A 350 -5.79 44.24 18.94
N TRP A 351 -5.67 43.49 17.83
CA TRP A 351 -5.54 44.07 16.48
C TRP A 351 -6.20 43.14 15.45
N LEU A 352 -7.29 43.62 14.82
CA LEU A 352 -7.89 43.04 13.62
C LEU A 352 -7.48 43.96 12.45
N LEU A 353 -6.62 43.47 11.55
CA LEU A 353 -6.32 44.17 10.31
C LEU A 353 -7.06 43.49 9.16
N ALA A 354 -8.04 44.20 8.60
CA ALA A 354 -8.61 43.91 7.30
C ALA A 354 -7.63 44.41 6.23
N ILE A 355 -7.27 43.54 5.28
CA ILE A 355 -6.67 43.95 4.00
C ILE A 355 -7.61 43.51 2.89
N VAL A 356 -8.19 44.51 2.23
CA VAL A 356 -8.78 44.41 0.91
C VAL A 356 -7.62 44.37 -0.09
N SER A 357 -7.57 43.37 -0.96
CA SER A 357 -6.77 43.43 -2.18
C SER A 357 -7.48 42.69 -3.30
N THR A 358 -7.79 43.47 -4.32
CA THR A 358 -8.30 43.11 -5.64
C THR A 358 -7.39 42.05 -6.29
N PHE A 359 -7.96 40.91 -6.68
CA PHE A 359 -7.27 39.91 -7.49
C PHE A 359 -7.67 40.06 -8.96
N VAL A 360 -6.67 40.34 -9.80
CA VAL A 360 -6.72 40.20 -11.25
C VAL A 360 -6.42 38.74 -11.60
N MET A 361 -7.24 38.14 -12.46
CA MET A 361 -7.10 36.77 -12.96
C MET A 361 -5.73 36.55 -13.62
N SER A 362 -4.97 35.58 -13.12
CA SER A 362 -4.08 34.76 -13.93
C SER A 362 -4.02 33.38 -13.30
N GLY A 363 -4.42 32.37 -14.08
CA GLY A 363 -4.62 31.00 -13.63
C GLY A 363 -3.31 30.31 -13.30
N SER A 364 -3.24 29.72 -12.11
CA SER A 364 -2.41 28.58 -11.76
C SER A 364 -3.14 27.88 -10.63
N LEU A 365 -3.82 26.78 -10.95
CA LEU A 365 -4.49 25.96 -9.95
C LEU A 365 -3.40 25.26 -9.15
N LEU A 366 -3.30 25.61 -7.87
CA LEU A 366 -2.50 24.90 -6.88
C LEU A 366 -3.15 23.51 -6.70
N VAL A 367 -2.52 22.48 -7.23
CA VAL A 367 -2.85 21.08 -6.93
C VAL A 367 -2.17 20.76 -5.60
N ILE A 368 -2.98 20.36 -4.62
CA ILE A 368 -2.59 19.99 -3.24
C ILE A 368 -2.42 18.49 -3.17
#